data_AF-A0A1I4KAP1-F1
#
_entry.id   AF-A0A1I4KAP1-F1
#
_cell.length_a   1.000
_cell.length_b   1.000
_cell.length_c   1.000
_cell.angle_alpha   90.00
_cell.angle_beta   90.00
_cell.angle_gamma   90.00
#
_symmetry.space_group_name_H-M   'P 1'
#
loop_
_entity.id
_entity.type
_entity.pdbx_description
1 polymer ?
#
loop_
_entity_poly.entity_id
_entity_poly.type
_entity_poly.pdbx_seq_one_letter_code
_entity_poly.pdbx_strand_id
1 'polypeptide(L)'
;MTAHIAPAFYQPLIVPADRLIRAPLSGWRRKVLQDLLPAVRARAVDELPQQLNLLALQEAYRGNLDAARQLCDAQIRFWQAQAAAGQPQQLLNVIQPWINLIRLERWQERTGEAAALYQQLAPQRAHEQGELQRRYGIGATLAELCAMDRLGNAAVTLQNAYWQEYPRLLLKCGMHQELNYLLQDAQALPLGPYLKAAQLEMQLSYQSKIGLHRNSLAALEKMMLGPHSPYWLQFKVLEVYLAFQAEMVNAPARAEHLFQALTSGRTLNCQAQDLYFLAHAAQVFRQLHLGGHEIGCLDMVEAMAAKLGDEVFQCHARQRLAELGQMPHEQVLDEFQHSAYVQVRSSLGLRPDDDAAGRAAGLLRAVEQLAALDYDGCARALALVCGAER
;
A
#
# COMPACT_ATOMS: atom_id res chain seq x y z
N MET A 1 11.76 26.67 -7.94
CA MET A 1 10.36 26.24 -7.71
C MET A 1 10.41 24.77 -7.35
N THR A 2 10.20 24.43 -6.09
CA THR A 2 10.14 23.04 -5.62
C THR A 2 8.83 22.44 -6.12
N ALA A 3 8.90 21.55 -7.11
CA ALA A 3 7.76 20.73 -7.48
C ALA A 3 7.33 19.96 -6.22
N HIS A 4 6.13 20.25 -5.72
CA HIS A 4 5.49 19.44 -4.71
C HIS A 4 5.28 18.05 -5.32
N ILE A 5 6.13 17.11 -4.92
CA ILE A 5 6.06 15.71 -5.32
C ILE A 5 4.72 15.19 -4.79
N ALA A 6 3.79 14.83 -5.68
CA ALA A 6 2.54 14.23 -5.25
C ALA A 6 2.83 12.95 -4.43
N PRO A 7 2.29 12.79 -3.21
CA PRO A 7 2.63 11.71 -2.27
C PRO A 7 2.00 10.36 -2.63
N ALA A 8 1.63 10.15 -3.90
CA ALA A 8 1.08 8.91 -4.42
C ALA A 8 2.11 7.76 -4.40
N PHE A 9 3.39 8.06 -4.25
CA PHE A 9 4.43 7.09 -4.46
C PHE A 9 4.76 6.28 -3.20
N TYR A 10 4.11 5.11 -3.14
CA TYR A 10 4.43 3.95 -2.29
C TYR A 10 4.13 4.11 -0.80
N GLN A 11 2.84 4.10 -0.48
CA GLN A 11 2.37 4.03 0.89
C GLN A 11 2.58 2.61 1.46
N PRO A 12 3.27 2.45 2.60
CA PRO A 12 3.40 1.18 3.34
C PRO A 12 2.08 0.52 3.74
N LEU A 13 1.01 1.30 3.60
CA LEU A 13 -0.33 1.05 4.09
C LEU A 13 -1.09 0.00 3.32
N ILE A 14 -0.70 -0.26 2.08
CA ILE A 14 -1.32 -1.32 1.29
C ILE A 14 -0.85 -2.66 1.85
N VAL A 15 -1.79 -3.57 2.13
CA VAL A 15 -1.48 -4.92 2.59
C VAL A 15 -0.61 -5.66 1.57
N PRO A 16 0.36 -6.50 1.99
CA PRO A 16 1.29 -7.15 1.06
C PRO A 16 0.64 -7.86 -0.14
N ALA A 17 -0.54 -8.47 0.04
CA ALA A 17 -1.28 -9.14 -1.04
C ALA A 17 -1.80 -8.17 -2.13
N ASP A 18 -2.05 -6.91 -1.77
CA ASP A 18 -2.45 -5.83 -2.69
C ASP A 18 -1.23 -5.06 -3.22
N ARG A 19 -0.02 -5.33 -2.70
CA ARG A 19 1.20 -4.64 -3.16
C ARG A 19 1.61 -5.20 -4.51
N LEU A 20 1.96 -4.28 -5.40
CA LEU A 20 2.58 -4.65 -6.65
C LEU A 20 4.00 -5.14 -6.35
N ILE A 21 4.33 -6.37 -6.75
CA ILE A 21 5.72 -6.81 -6.80
C ILE A 21 6.35 -6.09 -7.99
N ARG A 22 7.35 -5.25 -7.73
CA ARG A 22 7.67 -4.04 -8.50
C ARG A 22 8.61 -4.26 -9.69
N ALA A 23 8.31 -5.30 -10.48
CA ALA A 23 8.82 -5.44 -11.85
C ALA A 23 8.49 -4.16 -12.65
N PRO A 24 9.20 -3.84 -13.75
CA PRO A 24 8.90 -2.64 -14.54
C PRO A 24 7.40 -2.57 -14.85
N LEU A 25 6.78 -1.41 -14.60
CA LEU A 25 5.31 -1.24 -14.65
C LEU A 25 4.69 -1.77 -15.94
N SER A 26 5.42 -1.75 -17.05
CA SER A 26 5.06 -2.34 -18.34
C SER A 26 4.99 -3.87 -18.31
N GLY A 27 5.97 -4.55 -17.73
CA GLY A 27 5.98 -6.01 -17.56
C GLY A 27 4.83 -6.49 -16.69
N TRP A 28 4.45 -5.69 -15.69
CA TRP A 28 3.32 -6.01 -14.83
C TRP A 28 1.97 -5.76 -15.51
N ARG A 29 1.80 -4.67 -16.27
CA ARG A 29 0.60 -4.45 -17.11
C ARG A 29 0.35 -5.66 -17.99
N ARG A 30 1.42 -6.10 -18.68
CA ARG A 30 1.38 -7.24 -19.56
C ARG A 30 0.93 -8.50 -18.83
N LYS A 31 1.43 -8.76 -17.62
CA LYS A 31 1.00 -9.90 -16.81
C LYS A 31 -0.48 -9.82 -16.41
N VAL A 32 -0.91 -8.68 -15.87
CA VAL A 32 -2.33 -8.47 -15.49
C VAL A 32 -3.25 -8.65 -16.70
N LEU A 33 -2.87 -8.11 -17.86
CA LEU A 33 -3.63 -8.26 -19.10
C LEU A 33 -3.59 -9.71 -19.65
N GLN A 34 -2.47 -10.41 -19.49
CA GLN A 34 -2.32 -11.82 -19.85
C GLN A 34 -3.18 -12.74 -18.98
N ASP A 35 -3.44 -12.37 -17.72
CA ASP A 35 -4.32 -13.12 -16.83
C ASP A 35 -5.79 -12.72 -17.03
N LEU A 36 -6.07 -11.41 -17.19
CA LEU A 36 -7.43 -10.88 -17.33
C LEU A 36 -8.10 -11.31 -18.63
N LEU A 37 -7.39 -11.27 -19.77
CA LEU A 37 -7.99 -11.60 -21.07
C LEU A 37 -8.51 -13.05 -21.14
N PRO A 38 -7.75 -14.08 -20.71
CA PRO A 38 -8.27 -15.43 -20.56
C PRO A 38 -9.46 -15.51 -19.59
N ALA A 39 -9.39 -14.88 -18.42
CA ALA A 39 -10.48 -14.90 -17.45
C ALA A 39 -11.79 -14.31 -18.02
N VAL A 40 -11.71 -13.19 -18.76
CA VAL A 40 -12.86 -12.59 -19.45
C VAL A 40 -13.42 -13.53 -20.52
N ARG A 41 -12.55 -14.14 -21.34
CA ARG A 41 -12.98 -15.09 -22.39
C ARG A 41 -13.65 -16.34 -21.81
N ALA A 42 -13.11 -16.86 -20.72
CA ALA A 42 -13.65 -18.01 -20.01
C ALA A 42 -14.87 -17.66 -19.13
N ARG A 43 -15.17 -16.36 -18.97
CA ARG A 43 -16.15 -15.84 -18.00
C ARG A 43 -15.88 -16.36 -16.59
N ALA A 44 -14.61 -16.48 -16.22
CA ALA A 44 -14.15 -16.90 -14.91
C ALA A 44 -14.33 -15.75 -13.90
N VAL A 45 -15.59 -15.49 -13.52
CA VAL A 45 -15.97 -14.33 -12.69
C VAL A 45 -15.19 -14.25 -11.38
N ASP A 46 -14.85 -15.39 -10.78
CA ASP A 46 -14.14 -15.44 -9.49
C ASP A 46 -12.66 -15.01 -9.60
N GLU A 47 -12.07 -15.00 -10.79
CA GLU A 47 -10.68 -14.56 -11.02
C GLU A 47 -10.59 -13.05 -11.33
N LEU A 48 -11.69 -12.43 -11.76
CA LEU A 48 -11.74 -11.02 -12.16
C LEU A 48 -11.47 -10.01 -11.03
N PRO A 49 -11.91 -10.19 -9.76
CA PRO A 49 -11.75 -9.17 -8.72
C PRO A 49 -10.29 -8.78 -8.50
N GLN A 50 -9.40 -9.77 -8.42
CA GLN A 50 -7.98 -9.53 -8.20
C GLN A 50 -7.38 -8.75 -9.38
N GLN A 51 -7.60 -9.20 -10.61
CA GLN A 51 -7.01 -8.56 -11.79
C GLN A 51 -7.53 -7.13 -12.01
N LEU A 52 -8.83 -6.89 -11.75
CA LEU A 52 -9.43 -5.56 -11.84
C LEU A 52 -8.90 -4.61 -10.74
N ASN A 53 -8.73 -5.10 -9.50
CA ASN A 53 -8.10 -4.35 -8.42
C ASN A 53 -6.68 -3.93 -8.80
N LEU A 54 -5.91 -4.87 -9.34
CA LEU A 54 -4.55 -4.64 -9.82
C LEU A 54 -4.51 -3.56 -10.92
N LEU A 55 -5.38 -3.60 -11.92
CA LEU A 55 -5.43 -2.55 -12.95
C LEU A 55 -5.65 -1.14 -12.40
N ALA A 56 -6.58 -0.97 -11.44
CA ALA A 56 -6.84 0.34 -10.83
C ALA A 56 -5.62 0.83 -10.04
N LEU A 57 -5.00 -0.05 -9.25
CA LEU A 57 -3.76 0.27 -8.54
C LEU A 57 -2.65 0.66 -9.52
N GLN A 58 -2.54 -0.02 -10.65
CA GLN A 58 -1.55 0.29 -11.68
C GLN A 58 -1.62 1.73 -12.16
N GLU A 59 -2.82 2.15 -12.59
CA GLU A 59 -3.01 3.49 -13.11
C GLU A 59 -2.76 4.53 -12.01
N ALA A 60 -3.11 4.22 -10.76
CA ALA A 60 -2.80 5.10 -9.63
C ALA A 60 -1.29 5.24 -9.41
N TYR A 61 -0.56 4.12 -9.44
CA TYR A 61 0.91 4.11 -9.35
C TYR A 61 1.58 4.75 -10.56
N ARG A 62 0.91 4.88 -11.70
CA ARG A 62 1.39 5.63 -12.87
C ARG A 62 1.08 7.13 -12.79
N GLY A 63 0.44 7.59 -11.72
CA GLY A 63 -0.03 8.97 -11.59
C GLY A 63 -1.31 9.27 -12.37
N ASN A 64 -1.91 8.28 -13.03
CA ASN A 64 -3.18 8.41 -13.77
C ASN A 64 -4.37 8.25 -12.81
N LEU A 65 -4.48 9.14 -11.83
CA LEU A 65 -5.44 9.03 -10.73
C LEU A 65 -6.90 9.09 -11.21
N ASP A 66 -7.19 9.83 -12.27
CA ASP A 66 -8.53 9.90 -12.87
C ASP A 66 -8.91 8.59 -13.57
N ALA A 67 -7.97 7.97 -14.29
CA ALA A 67 -8.19 6.66 -14.91
C ALA A 67 -8.37 5.59 -13.84
N ALA A 68 -7.56 5.60 -12.78
CA ALA A 68 -7.72 4.70 -11.63
C ALA A 68 -9.11 4.81 -11.00
N ARG A 69 -9.60 6.05 -10.80
CA ARG A 69 -10.95 6.30 -10.28
C ARG A 69 -12.04 5.77 -11.20
N GLN A 70 -11.96 6.05 -12.49
CA GLN A 70 -12.93 5.54 -13.47
C GLN A 70 -12.91 4.01 -13.54
N LEU A 71 -11.74 3.37 -13.41
CA LEU A 71 -11.64 1.92 -13.30
C LEU A 71 -12.36 1.40 -12.05
N CYS A 72 -12.19 2.04 -10.89
CA CYS A 72 -12.94 1.67 -9.68
C CYS A 72 -14.46 1.84 -9.87
N ASP A 73 -14.89 2.94 -10.49
CA ASP A 73 -16.32 3.19 -10.77
C ASP A 73 -16.92 2.11 -11.69
N ALA A 74 -16.19 1.74 -12.76
CA ALA A 74 -16.62 0.70 -13.69
C ALA A 74 -16.67 -0.68 -13.03
N GLN A 75 -15.72 -1.00 -12.15
CA GLN A 75 -15.73 -2.24 -11.35
C GLN A 75 -16.95 -2.33 -10.45
N ILE A 76 -17.32 -1.25 -9.76
CA ILE A 76 -18.50 -1.24 -8.90
C ILE A 76 -19.76 -1.52 -9.72
N ARG A 77 -19.94 -0.86 -10.87
CA ARG A 77 -21.07 -1.12 -11.77
C ARG A 77 -21.11 -2.55 -12.28
N PHE A 78 -19.94 -3.12 -12.62
CA PHE A 78 -19.84 -4.52 -13.01
C PHE A 78 -20.37 -5.47 -11.92
N TRP A 79 -19.93 -5.28 -10.67
CA TRP A 79 -20.37 -6.14 -9.57
C TRP A 79 -21.86 -5.95 -9.23
N GLN A 80 -22.38 -4.74 -9.38
CA GLN A 80 -23.82 -4.50 -9.27
C GLN A 80 -24.60 -5.24 -10.37
N ALA A 81 -24.13 -5.20 -11.61
CA ALA A 81 -24.75 -5.91 -12.72
C ALA A 81 -24.71 -7.43 -12.50
N GLN A 82 -23.60 -7.98 -12.01
CA GLN A 82 -23.48 -9.40 -11.64
C GLN A 82 -24.45 -9.81 -10.54
N ALA A 83 -24.57 -8.97 -9.49
CA ALA A 83 -25.51 -9.20 -8.41
C ALA A 83 -26.97 -9.19 -8.92
N ALA A 84 -27.31 -8.23 -9.77
CA ALA A 84 -28.63 -8.14 -10.40
C ALA A 84 -28.92 -9.29 -11.38
N ALA A 85 -27.90 -9.86 -12.01
CA ALA A 85 -28.01 -11.00 -12.93
C ALA A 85 -28.20 -12.36 -12.21
N GLY A 86 -28.46 -12.36 -10.91
CA GLY A 86 -28.80 -13.57 -10.15
C GLY A 86 -27.65 -14.14 -9.30
N GLN A 87 -26.56 -13.39 -9.10
CA GLN A 87 -25.47 -13.77 -8.20
C GLN A 87 -25.25 -12.73 -7.08
N PRO A 88 -26.18 -12.58 -6.11
CA PRO A 88 -26.11 -11.55 -5.08
C PRO A 88 -24.77 -11.50 -4.33
N GLN A 89 -24.13 -12.66 -4.13
CA GLN A 89 -22.83 -12.77 -3.48
C GLN A 89 -21.72 -11.98 -4.20
N GLN A 90 -21.81 -11.77 -5.51
CA GLN A 90 -20.80 -11.01 -6.26
C GLN A 90 -20.76 -9.53 -5.84
N LEU A 91 -21.81 -9.03 -5.17
CA LEU A 91 -21.84 -7.68 -4.63
C LEU A 91 -20.75 -7.44 -3.58
N LEU A 92 -20.26 -8.47 -2.87
CA LEU A 92 -19.18 -8.31 -1.89
C LEU A 92 -17.88 -7.79 -2.53
N ASN A 93 -17.68 -8.03 -3.83
CA ASN A 93 -16.48 -7.60 -4.56
C ASN A 93 -16.41 -6.08 -4.76
N VAL A 94 -17.44 -5.30 -4.38
CA VAL A 94 -17.39 -3.82 -4.36
C VAL A 94 -16.51 -3.26 -3.23
N ILE A 95 -16.20 -4.06 -2.20
CA ILE A 95 -15.42 -3.61 -1.05
C ILE A 95 -14.02 -3.13 -1.45
N GLN A 96 -13.34 -3.90 -2.31
CA GLN A 96 -11.99 -3.55 -2.74
C GLN A 96 -11.93 -2.25 -3.57
N PRO A 97 -12.76 -2.04 -4.61
CA PRO A 97 -12.77 -0.75 -5.33
C PRO A 97 -13.20 0.41 -4.43
N TRP A 98 -14.07 0.21 -3.44
CA TRP A 98 -14.35 1.24 -2.42
C TRP A 98 -13.10 1.63 -1.64
N ILE A 99 -12.35 0.66 -1.10
CA ILE A 99 -11.11 0.93 -0.39
C ILE A 99 -10.11 1.68 -1.29
N ASN A 100 -10.01 1.30 -2.58
CA ASN A 100 -9.16 2.01 -3.53
C ASN A 100 -9.59 3.45 -3.78
N LEU A 101 -10.89 3.76 -3.81
CA LEU A 101 -11.37 5.14 -3.88
C LEU A 101 -10.93 5.95 -2.66
N ILE A 102 -11.00 5.39 -1.45
CA ILE A 102 -10.49 6.04 -0.23
C ILE A 102 -8.99 6.29 -0.32
N ARG A 103 -8.23 5.28 -0.80
CA ARG A 103 -6.78 5.39 -1.01
C ARG A 103 -6.45 6.48 -2.04
N LEU A 104 -7.24 6.62 -3.11
CA LEU A 104 -7.09 7.67 -4.12
C LEU A 104 -7.30 9.07 -3.52
N GLU A 105 -8.33 9.28 -2.70
CA GLU A 105 -8.50 10.56 -1.97
C GLU A 105 -7.25 10.88 -1.14
N ARG A 106 -6.75 9.89 -0.37
CA ARG A 106 -5.54 10.04 0.43
C ARG A 106 -4.32 10.39 -0.42
N TRP A 107 -4.13 9.75 -1.56
CA TRP A 107 -2.98 9.99 -2.46
C TRP A 107 -3.04 11.35 -3.13
N GLN A 108 -4.23 11.91 -3.29
CA GLN A 108 -4.48 13.27 -3.79
C GLN A 108 -4.41 14.34 -2.70
N GLU A 109 -3.90 14.00 -1.51
CA GLU A 109 -3.83 14.89 -0.34
C GLU A 109 -5.20 15.42 0.14
N ARG A 110 -6.30 14.79 -0.30
CA ARG A 110 -7.66 15.02 0.18
C ARG A 110 -7.89 14.26 1.49
N THR A 111 -7.13 14.67 2.51
CA THR A 111 -7.01 13.91 3.76
C THR A 111 -8.29 13.93 4.59
N GLY A 112 -9.04 15.04 4.58
CA GLY A 112 -10.33 15.14 5.25
C GLY A 112 -11.38 14.22 4.63
N GLU A 113 -11.45 14.19 3.30
CA GLU A 113 -12.33 13.30 2.55
C GLU A 113 -11.96 11.83 2.77
N ALA A 114 -10.67 11.51 2.69
CA ALA A 114 -10.18 10.16 2.97
C ALA A 114 -10.53 9.72 4.41
N ALA A 115 -10.35 10.60 5.40
CA ALA A 115 -10.68 10.30 6.79
C ALA A 115 -12.18 10.05 6.97
N ALA A 116 -13.03 10.92 6.42
CA ALA A 116 -14.48 10.76 6.47
C ALA A 116 -14.96 9.46 5.82
N LEU A 117 -14.28 9.00 4.76
CA LEU A 117 -14.58 7.72 4.12
C LEU A 117 -14.06 6.53 4.95
N TYR A 118 -12.86 6.59 5.53
CA TYR A 118 -12.37 5.53 6.43
C TYR A 118 -13.28 5.35 7.64
N GLN A 119 -13.80 6.43 8.22
CA GLN A 119 -14.77 6.35 9.33
C GLN A 119 -16.02 5.54 8.96
N GLN A 120 -16.41 5.48 7.67
CA GLN A 120 -17.56 4.68 7.24
C GLN A 120 -17.26 3.18 7.22
N LEU A 121 -15.98 2.78 7.21
CA LEU A 121 -15.56 1.39 7.33
C LEU A 121 -15.50 0.90 8.78
N ALA A 122 -15.78 1.77 9.74
CA ALA A 122 -15.65 1.45 11.16
C ALA A 122 -16.63 0.33 11.57
N PRO A 123 -16.19 -0.69 12.34
CA PRO A 123 -17.05 -1.81 12.72
C PRO A 123 -18.36 -1.39 13.40
N GLN A 124 -18.33 -0.34 14.23
CA GLN A 124 -19.50 0.19 14.93
C GLN A 124 -20.54 0.83 13.99
N ARG A 125 -20.15 1.15 12.75
CA ARG A 125 -21.02 1.72 11.71
C ARG A 125 -21.40 0.69 10.64
N ALA A 126 -21.09 -0.59 10.85
CA ALA A 126 -21.28 -1.62 9.82
C ALA A 126 -22.74 -1.79 9.38
N HIS A 127 -23.72 -1.40 10.21
CA HIS A 127 -25.15 -1.43 9.91
C HIS A 127 -25.70 -0.13 9.31
N GLU A 128 -24.86 0.91 9.16
CA GLU A 128 -25.25 2.17 8.55
C GLU A 128 -25.02 2.16 7.04
N GLN A 129 -25.83 2.93 6.30
CA GLN A 129 -25.52 3.28 4.92
C GLN A 129 -24.55 4.46 4.88
N GLY A 130 -23.32 4.18 4.43
CA GLY A 130 -22.30 5.18 4.17
C GLY A 130 -22.52 5.95 2.86
N GLU A 131 -21.60 6.87 2.60
CA GLU A 131 -21.57 7.71 1.42
C GLU A 131 -21.31 6.91 0.15
N LEU A 132 -20.38 5.95 0.20
CA LEU A 132 -20.09 5.09 -0.96
C LEU A 132 -21.31 4.24 -1.33
N GLN A 133 -22.01 3.67 -0.34
CA GLN A 133 -23.26 2.94 -0.58
C GLN A 133 -24.29 3.83 -1.30
N ARG A 134 -24.55 5.04 -0.79
CA ARG A 134 -25.50 5.98 -1.40
C ARG A 134 -25.08 6.42 -2.79
N ARG A 135 -23.81 6.78 -2.98
CA ARG A 135 -23.26 7.25 -4.26
C ARG A 135 -23.48 6.25 -5.39
N TYR A 136 -23.32 4.95 -5.11
CA TYR A 136 -23.50 3.91 -6.11
C TYR A 136 -24.89 3.25 -6.07
N GLY A 137 -25.80 3.70 -5.20
CA GLY A 137 -27.12 3.08 -5.07
C GLY A 137 -27.09 1.63 -4.56
N ILE A 138 -26.10 1.29 -3.74
CA ILE A 138 -25.98 -0.04 -3.13
C ILE A 138 -26.76 -0.03 -1.82
N GLY A 139 -27.88 -0.75 -1.77
CA GLY A 139 -28.73 -0.82 -0.58
C GLY A 139 -28.13 -1.58 0.60
N ALA A 140 -27.20 -2.51 0.31
CA ALA A 140 -26.56 -3.35 1.32
C ALA A 140 -25.56 -2.59 2.20
N THR A 141 -25.65 -2.80 3.50
CA THR A 141 -24.73 -2.33 4.54
C THR A 141 -23.44 -3.15 4.55
N LEU A 142 -22.38 -2.67 5.23
CA LEU A 142 -21.12 -3.44 5.33
C LEU A 142 -21.32 -4.76 6.09
N ALA A 143 -22.19 -4.77 7.11
CA ALA A 143 -22.54 -5.98 7.85
C ALA A 143 -23.20 -7.02 6.93
N GLU A 144 -24.13 -6.59 6.07
CA GLU A 144 -24.80 -7.47 5.10
C GLU A 144 -23.83 -7.99 4.04
N LEU A 145 -22.93 -7.14 3.52
CA LEU A 145 -21.90 -7.57 2.56
C LEU A 145 -20.93 -8.58 3.19
N CYS A 146 -20.49 -8.36 4.43
CA CYS A 146 -19.64 -9.30 5.15
C CYS A 146 -20.36 -10.63 5.43
N ALA A 147 -21.68 -10.60 5.68
CA ALA A 147 -22.47 -11.81 5.88
C ALA A 147 -22.60 -12.68 4.62
N MET A 148 -22.40 -12.11 3.42
CA MET A 148 -22.36 -12.85 2.16
C MET A 148 -21.06 -13.64 1.99
N ASP A 149 -19.98 -13.25 2.69
CA ASP A 149 -18.67 -13.87 2.56
C ASP A 149 -18.46 -15.01 3.57
N ARG A 150 -18.59 -16.24 3.08
CA ARG A 150 -18.40 -17.46 3.87
C ARG A 150 -16.97 -17.64 4.39
N LEU A 151 -15.98 -17.02 3.74
CA LEU A 151 -14.57 -17.15 4.10
C LEU A 151 -14.10 -16.01 5.03
N GLY A 152 -14.91 -14.95 5.19
CA GLY A 152 -14.61 -13.80 6.05
C GLY A 152 -13.50 -12.89 5.51
N ASN A 153 -13.06 -13.06 4.27
CA ASN A 153 -12.07 -12.24 3.59
C ASN A 153 -12.49 -10.76 3.49
N ALA A 154 -13.77 -10.48 3.25
CA ALA A 154 -14.36 -9.14 3.19
C ALA A 154 -14.22 -8.40 4.52
N ALA A 155 -14.57 -9.08 5.63
CA ALA A 155 -14.42 -8.52 6.97
C ALA A 155 -12.96 -8.26 7.32
N VAL A 156 -12.05 -9.20 6.99
CA VAL A 156 -10.60 -9.02 7.16
C VAL A 156 -10.09 -7.84 6.34
N THR A 157 -10.54 -7.69 5.09
CA THR A 157 -10.13 -6.61 4.19
C THR A 157 -10.57 -5.24 4.72
N LEU A 158 -11.81 -5.11 5.17
CA LEU A 158 -12.32 -3.89 5.81
C LEU A 158 -11.60 -3.59 7.11
N GLN A 159 -11.37 -4.60 7.96
CA GLN A 159 -10.62 -4.42 9.21
C GLN A 159 -9.19 -4.00 8.96
N ASN A 160 -8.52 -4.57 7.95
CA ASN A 160 -7.18 -4.13 7.57
C ASN A 160 -7.20 -2.68 7.07
N ALA A 161 -8.10 -2.32 6.17
CA ALA A 161 -8.21 -0.94 5.69
C ALA A 161 -8.46 0.05 6.84
N TYR A 162 -9.43 -0.25 7.71
CA TYR A 162 -9.78 0.62 8.84
C TYR A 162 -8.67 0.65 9.90
N TRP A 163 -8.34 -0.49 10.51
CA TRP A 163 -7.40 -0.52 11.62
C TRP A 163 -5.96 -0.28 11.18
N GLN A 164 -5.54 -0.63 9.97
CA GLN A 164 -4.16 -0.41 9.56
C GLN A 164 -3.95 0.95 8.89
N GLU A 165 -4.85 1.39 8.01
CA GLU A 165 -4.61 2.59 7.20
C GLU A 165 -5.11 3.87 7.86
N TYR A 166 -6.25 3.80 8.56
CA TYR A 166 -6.86 4.99 9.16
C TYR A 166 -6.01 5.63 10.28
N PRO A 167 -5.48 4.90 11.27
CA PRO A 167 -4.65 5.51 12.31
C PRO A 167 -3.41 6.23 11.74
N ARG A 168 -2.84 5.71 10.64
CA ARG A 168 -1.68 6.35 10.00
C ARG A 168 -2.06 7.63 9.30
N LEU A 169 -3.24 7.68 8.67
CA LEU A 169 -3.76 8.92 8.10
C LEU A 169 -3.92 9.97 9.20
N LEU A 170 -4.54 9.61 10.33
CA LEU A 170 -4.71 10.50 11.47
C LEU A 170 -3.36 10.99 12.03
N LEU A 171 -2.38 10.09 12.18
CA LEU A 171 -1.03 10.42 12.63
C LEU A 171 -0.28 11.34 11.65
N LYS A 172 -0.48 11.13 10.34
CA LYS A 172 0.10 11.98 9.28
C LYS A 172 -0.50 13.39 9.33
N CYS A 173 -1.81 13.49 9.54
CA CYS A 173 -2.54 14.77 9.53
C CYS A 173 -2.55 15.48 10.89
N GLY A 174 -1.90 14.93 11.92
CA GLY A 174 -1.87 15.53 13.26
C GLY A 174 -3.22 15.47 13.99
N MET A 175 -4.13 14.59 13.59
CA MET A 175 -5.44 14.39 14.24
C MET A 175 -5.28 13.52 15.50
N HIS A 176 -4.52 14.03 16.47
CA HIS A 176 -4.05 13.29 17.64
C HIS A 176 -5.18 12.84 18.58
N GLN A 177 -6.21 13.67 18.77
CA GLN A 177 -7.34 13.33 19.62
C GLN A 177 -8.12 12.13 19.07
N GLU A 178 -8.45 12.16 17.78
CA GLU A 178 -9.17 11.07 17.13
C GLU A 178 -8.32 9.79 17.09
N LEU A 179 -7.03 9.91 16.79
CA LEU A 179 -6.10 8.78 16.85
C LEU A 179 -6.07 8.14 18.25
N ASN A 180 -6.07 8.96 19.30
CA ASN A 180 -6.06 8.44 20.66
C ASN A 180 -7.34 7.66 20.99
N TYR A 181 -8.52 8.16 20.61
CA TYR A 181 -9.77 7.40 20.78
C TYR A 181 -9.74 6.08 19.99
N LEU A 182 -9.30 6.13 18.74
CA LEU A 182 -9.21 4.94 17.89
C LEU A 182 -8.29 3.87 18.49
N LEU A 183 -7.14 4.28 19.05
CA LEU A 183 -6.19 3.36 19.69
C LEU A 183 -6.74 2.77 21.00
N GLN A 184 -7.56 3.52 21.75
CA GLN A 184 -8.21 3.01 22.96
C GLN A 184 -9.28 1.98 22.61
N ASP A 185 -10.11 2.27 21.60
CA ASP A 185 -11.14 1.33 21.11
C ASP A 185 -10.51 0.02 20.61
N ALA A 186 -9.40 0.12 19.88
CA ALA A 186 -8.64 -1.04 19.41
C ALA A 186 -8.17 -1.97 20.54
N GLN A 187 -7.83 -1.44 21.71
CA GLN A 187 -7.38 -2.24 22.86
C GLN A 187 -8.51 -3.09 23.46
N ALA A 188 -9.75 -2.64 23.36
CA ALA A 188 -10.92 -3.36 23.86
C ALA A 188 -11.39 -4.49 22.92
N LEU A 189 -10.90 -4.52 21.67
CA LEU A 189 -11.36 -5.44 20.64
C LEU A 189 -10.49 -6.71 20.55
N PRO A 190 -11.11 -7.87 20.23
CA PRO A 190 -10.38 -9.12 19.99
C PRO A 190 -9.72 -9.13 18.60
N LEU A 191 -8.76 -8.23 18.38
CA LEU A 191 -8.02 -8.14 17.12
C LEU A 191 -7.09 -9.34 16.93
N GLY A 192 -6.90 -9.75 15.67
CA GLY A 192 -5.91 -10.76 15.29
C GLY A 192 -4.46 -10.30 15.56
N PRO A 193 -3.48 -11.21 15.64
CA PRO A 193 -2.10 -10.89 16.02
C PRO A 193 -1.44 -9.79 15.16
N TYR A 194 -1.71 -9.82 13.85
CA TYR A 194 -1.21 -8.82 12.90
C TYR A 194 -1.75 -7.41 13.18
N LEU A 195 -3.07 -7.28 13.33
CA LEU A 195 -3.68 -6.00 13.64
C LEU A 195 -3.26 -5.48 15.01
N LYS A 196 -3.13 -6.36 16.02
CA LYS A 196 -2.58 -5.99 17.34
C LYS A 196 -1.18 -5.39 17.24
N ALA A 197 -0.29 -6.03 16.48
CA ALA A 197 1.05 -5.51 16.24
C ALA A 197 1.01 -4.14 15.54
N ALA A 198 0.16 -3.98 14.53
CA ALA A 198 -0.02 -2.71 13.82
C ALA A 198 -0.57 -1.60 14.74
N GLN A 199 -1.57 -1.89 15.59
CA GLN A 199 -2.13 -0.91 16.54
C GLN A 199 -1.09 -0.44 17.53
N LEU A 200 -0.27 -1.37 18.02
CA LEU A 200 0.77 -1.05 18.96
C LEU A 200 1.92 -0.27 18.33
N GLU A 201 2.34 -0.62 17.11
CA GLU A 201 3.27 0.21 16.32
C GLU A 201 2.74 1.65 16.22
N MET A 202 1.43 1.81 15.97
CA MET A 202 0.80 3.12 15.88
C MET A 202 0.69 3.85 17.21
N GLN A 203 0.39 3.14 18.30
CA GLN A 203 0.41 3.70 19.63
C GLN A 203 1.81 4.22 20.00
N LEU A 204 2.86 3.43 19.76
CA LEU A 204 4.23 3.85 20.03
C LEU A 204 4.66 5.01 19.13
N SER A 205 4.27 4.99 17.85
CA SER A 205 4.55 6.09 16.91
C SER A 205 3.85 7.39 17.32
N TYR A 206 2.60 7.30 17.76
CA TYR A 206 1.83 8.43 18.29
C TYR A 206 2.47 9.01 19.55
N GLN A 207 2.74 8.17 20.55
CA GLN A 207 3.37 8.57 21.80
C GLN A 207 4.75 9.21 21.56
N SER A 208 5.52 8.65 20.62
CA SER A 208 6.79 9.22 20.17
C SER A 208 6.60 10.63 19.59
N LYS A 209 5.60 10.83 18.71
CA LYS A 209 5.30 12.17 18.16
C LYS A 209 4.96 13.20 19.22
N ILE A 210 4.37 12.81 20.35
CA ILE A 210 4.03 13.71 21.47
C ILE A 210 5.09 13.75 22.57
N GLY A 211 6.30 13.23 22.31
CA GLY A 211 7.46 13.34 23.20
C GLY A 211 7.50 12.33 24.35
N LEU A 212 6.60 11.33 24.39
CA LEU A 212 6.55 10.33 25.46
C LEU A 212 7.56 9.17 25.26
N HIS A 213 8.77 9.46 24.78
CA HIS A 213 9.73 8.45 24.32
C HIS A 213 10.10 7.41 25.38
N ARG A 214 10.37 7.84 26.62
CA ARG A 214 10.70 6.94 27.74
C ARG A 214 9.56 6.00 28.09
N ASN A 215 8.32 6.50 28.09
CA ASN A 215 7.13 5.70 28.39
C ASN A 215 6.88 4.68 27.28
N SER A 216 7.00 5.10 26.02
CA SER A 216 6.89 4.21 24.87
C SER A 216 7.95 3.12 24.89
N LEU A 217 9.18 3.47 25.23
CA LEU A 217 10.27 2.49 25.32
C LEU A 217 10.04 1.48 26.44
N ALA A 218 9.64 1.94 27.62
CA ALA A 218 9.30 1.05 28.74
C ALA A 218 8.11 0.13 28.40
N ALA A 219 7.12 0.63 27.66
CA ALA A 219 6.00 -0.19 27.18
C ALA A 219 6.46 -1.26 26.18
N LEU A 220 7.35 -0.89 25.26
CA LEU A 220 7.92 -1.79 24.26
C LEU A 220 8.76 -2.91 24.90
N GLU A 221 9.60 -2.57 25.88
CA GLU A 221 10.45 -3.55 26.60
C GLU A 221 9.62 -4.57 27.38
N LYS A 222 8.47 -4.16 27.95
CA LYS A 222 7.54 -5.05 28.66
C LYS A 222 6.88 -6.09 27.77
N MET A 223 6.85 -5.89 26.46
CA MET A 223 6.26 -6.88 25.55
C MET A 223 7.10 -8.14 25.38
N MET A 224 8.38 -8.10 25.76
CA MET A 224 9.30 -9.25 25.67
C MET A 224 9.27 -9.96 24.30
N LEU A 225 9.28 -9.19 23.20
CA LEU A 225 9.32 -9.77 21.87
C LEU A 225 10.65 -10.52 21.66
N GLY A 226 10.58 -11.84 21.60
CA GLY A 226 11.73 -12.68 21.29
C GLY A 226 12.12 -12.64 19.81
N PRO A 227 13.35 -13.05 19.44
CA PRO A 227 13.84 -13.06 18.05
C PRO A 227 13.01 -13.93 17.08
N HIS A 228 12.21 -14.85 17.62
CA HIS A 228 11.32 -15.71 16.83
C HIS A 228 9.95 -15.06 16.53
N SER A 229 9.66 -13.88 17.09
CA SER A 229 8.42 -13.17 16.78
C SER A 229 8.48 -12.62 15.34
N PRO A 230 7.42 -12.80 14.53
CA PRO A 230 7.38 -12.26 13.16
C PRO A 230 7.39 -10.72 13.13
N TYR A 231 7.16 -10.05 14.26
CA TYR A 231 7.19 -8.59 14.40
C TYR A 231 8.45 -8.08 15.10
N TRP A 232 9.39 -8.97 15.46
CA TRP A 232 10.56 -8.61 16.25
C TRP A 232 11.38 -7.49 15.61
N LEU A 233 11.72 -7.62 14.32
CA LEU A 233 12.50 -6.62 13.57
C LEU A 233 11.81 -5.25 13.57
N GLN A 234 10.52 -5.21 13.26
CA GLN A 234 9.71 -3.99 13.22
C GLN A 234 9.77 -3.23 14.55
N PHE A 235 9.62 -3.95 15.66
CA PHE A 235 9.66 -3.37 16.99
C PHE A 235 11.08 -3.04 17.45
N LYS A 236 12.11 -3.76 17.01
CA LYS A 236 13.51 -3.39 17.29
C LYS A 236 13.94 -2.11 16.59
N VAL A 237 13.47 -1.85 15.37
CA VAL A 237 13.68 -0.56 14.70
C VAL A 237 13.10 0.59 15.54
N LEU A 238 11.88 0.43 16.06
CA LEU A 238 11.25 1.41 16.97
C LEU A 238 12.00 1.54 18.30
N GLU A 239 12.46 0.43 18.88
CA GLU A 239 13.24 0.42 20.12
C GLU A 239 14.51 1.28 20.01
N VAL A 240 15.24 1.12 18.90
CA VAL A 240 16.46 1.90 18.63
C VAL A 240 16.11 3.38 18.50
N TYR A 241 15.12 3.72 17.68
CA TYR A 241 14.69 5.11 17.53
C TYR A 241 14.32 5.73 18.89
N LEU A 242 13.46 5.07 19.67
CA LEU A 242 13.00 5.56 20.97
C LEU A 242 14.13 5.67 21.99
N ALA A 243 15.09 4.74 21.99
CA ALA A 243 16.24 4.80 22.90
C ALA A 243 17.13 6.03 22.65
N PHE A 244 17.34 6.40 21.38
CA PHE A 244 18.04 7.62 21.03
C PHE A 244 17.26 8.87 21.42
N GLN A 245 15.96 8.94 21.10
CA GLN A 245 15.12 10.08 21.47
C GLN A 245 14.95 10.24 23.00
N ALA A 246 15.07 9.14 23.75
CA ALA A 246 15.07 9.12 25.21
C ALA A 246 16.45 9.42 25.84
N GLU A 247 17.48 9.64 25.02
CA GLU A 247 18.87 9.89 25.42
C GLU A 247 19.46 8.77 26.29
N MET A 248 19.16 7.52 25.96
CA MET A 248 19.72 6.39 26.70
C MET A 248 21.20 6.17 26.38
N VAL A 249 22.01 5.96 27.42
CA VAL A 249 23.46 5.68 27.30
C VAL A 249 23.74 4.44 26.44
N ASN A 250 22.86 3.44 26.47
CA ASN A 250 23.01 2.20 25.70
C ASN A 250 22.35 2.25 24.30
N ALA A 251 21.82 3.40 23.86
CA ALA A 251 21.17 3.50 22.55
C ALA A 251 22.09 3.12 21.37
N PRO A 252 23.38 3.52 21.33
CA PRO A 252 24.30 3.09 20.28
C PRO A 252 24.52 1.57 20.24
N ALA A 253 24.61 0.92 21.40
CA ALA A 253 24.73 -0.54 21.48
C ALA A 253 23.48 -1.27 20.95
N ARG A 254 22.29 -0.68 21.14
CA ARG A 254 21.04 -1.21 20.57
C ARG A 254 21.00 -1.08 19.05
N ALA A 255 21.46 0.04 18.49
CA ALA A 255 21.58 0.22 17.05
C ALA A 255 22.54 -0.80 16.43
N GLU A 256 23.69 -1.03 17.07
CA GLU A 256 24.66 -2.03 16.63
C GLU A 256 24.06 -3.44 16.65
N HIS A 257 23.36 -3.81 17.72
CA HIS A 257 22.71 -5.12 17.81
C HIS A 257 21.62 -5.33 16.74
N LEU A 258 20.82 -4.29 16.45
CA LEU A 258 19.86 -4.33 15.35
C LEU A 258 20.57 -4.54 14.01
N PHE A 259 21.64 -3.79 13.74
CA PHE A 259 22.38 -3.91 12.50
C PHE A 259 23.01 -5.30 12.33
N GLN A 260 23.63 -5.84 13.37
CA GLN A 260 24.15 -7.22 13.36
C GLN A 260 23.06 -8.25 13.08
N ALA A 261 21.86 -8.05 13.65
CA ALA A 261 20.74 -8.95 13.40
C ALA A 261 20.26 -8.90 11.93
N LEU A 262 20.25 -7.71 11.32
CA LEU A 262 19.92 -7.52 9.90
C LEU A 262 20.97 -8.15 8.98
N THR A 263 22.26 -7.95 9.27
CA THR A 263 23.37 -8.43 8.41
C THR A 263 23.64 -9.93 8.55
N SER A 264 23.28 -10.55 9.68
CA SER A 264 23.48 -11.99 9.89
C SER A 264 22.67 -12.88 8.92
N GLY A 265 21.69 -12.33 8.19
CA GLY A 265 20.85 -13.03 7.22
C GLY A 265 19.88 -14.05 7.80
N ARG A 266 19.96 -14.37 9.10
CA ARG A 266 19.08 -15.36 9.77
C ARG A 266 17.64 -14.87 9.96
N THR A 267 17.42 -13.57 9.82
CA THR A 267 16.15 -12.90 10.13
C THR A 267 15.38 -12.47 8.89
N LEU A 268 15.98 -12.56 7.69
CA LEU A 268 15.42 -12.06 6.43
C LEU A 268 15.21 -13.22 5.47
N ASN A 269 13.97 -13.39 4.98
CA ASN A 269 13.58 -14.46 4.06
C ASN A 269 13.54 -14.01 2.59
N CYS A 270 14.11 -12.84 2.27
CA CYS A 270 14.07 -12.23 0.94
C CYS A 270 12.64 -12.08 0.41
N GLN A 271 11.72 -11.54 1.24
CA GLN A 271 10.35 -11.23 0.84
C GLN A 271 10.11 -9.71 0.81
N ALA A 272 9.01 -9.27 0.18
CA ALA A 272 8.66 -7.84 0.09
C ALA A 272 8.51 -7.14 1.46
N GLN A 273 8.15 -7.90 2.49
CA GLN A 273 8.08 -7.41 3.86
C GLN A 273 9.47 -7.13 4.45
N ASP A 274 10.45 -8.00 4.20
CA ASP A 274 11.83 -7.83 4.65
C ASP A 274 12.47 -6.59 4.02
N LEU A 275 12.21 -6.38 2.73
CA LEU A 275 12.68 -5.21 1.99
C LEU A 275 12.16 -3.90 2.61
N TYR A 276 10.88 -3.90 3.02
CA TYR A 276 10.28 -2.76 3.72
C TYR A 276 10.95 -2.51 5.09
N PHE A 277 11.22 -3.57 5.84
CA PHE A 277 11.89 -3.45 7.14
C PHE A 277 13.31 -2.91 7.01
N LEU A 278 14.08 -3.40 6.03
CA LEU A 278 15.42 -2.89 5.74
C LEU A 278 15.39 -1.40 5.36
N ALA A 279 14.45 -0.99 4.51
CA ALA A 279 14.31 0.40 4.12
C ALA A 279 13.90 1.30 5.31
N HIS A 280 13.03 0.81 6.19
CA HIS A 280 12.65 1.53 7.40
C HIS A 280 13.83 1.63 8.39
N ALA A 281 14.62 0.57 8.55
CA ALA A 281 15.83 0.60 9.37
C ALA A 281 16.85 1.62 8.83
N ALA A 282 17.09 1.64 7.51
CA ALA A 282 17.94 2.64 6.87
C ALA A 282 17.45 4.08 7.15
N GLN A 283 16.14 4.32 7.04
CA GLN A 283 15.55 5.62 7.36
C GLN A 283 15.75 6.01 8.83
N VAL A 284 15.61 5.07 9.77
CA VAL A 284 15.86 5.34 11.19
C VAL A 284 17.34 5.65 11.41
N PHE A 285 18.27 4.88 10.84
CA PHE A 285 19.71 5.16 10.97
C PHE A 285 20.09 6.52 10.38
N ARG A 286 19.46 6.94 9.28
CA ARG A 286 19.58 8.30 8.75
C ARG A 286 19.15 9.36 9.77
N GLN A 287 17.96 9.20 10.36
CA GLN A 287 17.41 10.13 11.34
C GLN A 287 18.26 10.24 12.61
N LEU A 288 18.96 9.16 12.95
CA LEU A 288 19.86 9.08 14.11
C LEU A 288 21.30 9.47 13.77
N HIS A 289 21.58 9.90 12.53
CA HIS A 289 22.91 10.25 12.04
C HIS A 289 23.94 9.11 12.13
N LEU A 290 23.49 7.87 12.01
CA LEU A 290 24.31 6.66 12.01
C LEU A 290 24.66 6.27 10.56
N GLY A 291 25.49 7.09 9.91
CA GLY A 291 25.75 6.99 8.46
C GLY A 291 26.30 5.63 7.99
N GLY A 292 27.19 4.99 8.76
CA GLY A 292 27.71 3.66 8.41
C GLY A 292 26.64 2.58 8.42
N HIS A 293 25.75 2.60 9.42
CA HIS A 293 24.60 1.69 9.51
C HIS A 293 23.56 1.97 8.42
N GLU A 294 23.32 3.24 8.10
CA GLU A 294 22.46 3.64 6.98
C GLU A 294 22.97 3.04 5.66
N ILE A 295 24.26 3.25 5.32
CA ILE A 295 24.88 2.73 4.10
C ILE A 295 24.74 1.21 4.03
N GLY A 296 25.14 0.48 5.07
CA GLY A 296 25.05 -0.97 5.07
C GLY A 296 23.62 -1.49 4.92
N CYS A 297 22.62 -0.80 5.47
CA CYS A 297 21.22 -1.13 5.22
C CYS A 297 20.78 -0.83 3.78
N LEU A 298 21.21 0.29 3.19
CA LEU A 298 20.89 0.63 1.81
C LEU A 298 21.48 -0.38 0.81
N ASP A 299 22.69 -0.86 1.03
CA ASP A 299 23.29 -1.92 0.21
C ASP A 299 22.46 -3.22 0.27
N MET A 300 21.96 -3.57 1.47
CA MET A 300 21.06 -4.72 1.64
C MET A 300 19.70 -4.50 0.95
N VAL A 301 19.14 -3.30 1.05
CA VAL A 301 17.90 -2.92 0.34
C VAL A 301 18.10 -3.07 -1.17
N GLU A 302 19.19 -2.52 -1.72
CA GLU A 302 19.49 -2.60 -3.15
C GLU A 302 19.61 -4.05 -3.61
N ALA A 303 20.43 -4.87 -2.93
CA ALA A 303 20.67 -6.25 -3.30
C ALA A 303 19.38 -7.09 -3.22
N MET A 304 18.55 -6.89 -2.19
CA MET A 304 17.28 -7.58 -2.05
C MET A 304 16.25 -7.10 -3.08
N ALA A 305 16.18 -5.79 -3.32
CA ALA A 305 15.32 -5.22 -4.34
C ALA A 305 15.66 -5.78 -5.73
N ALA A 306 16.93 -5.84 -6.10
CA ALA A 306 17.37 -6.44 -7.36
C ALA A 306 16.92 -7.92 -7.50
N LYS A 307 17.04 -8.72 -6.44
CA LYS A 307 16.57 -10.12 -6.43
C LYS A 307 15.06 -10.26 -6.56
N LEU A 308 14.32 -9.36 -5.92
CA LEU A 308 12.86 -9.32 -5.99
C LEU A 308 12.33 -8.66 -7.27
N GLY A 309 13.22 -8.08 -8.08
CA GLY A 309 12.86 -7.24 -9.20
C GLY A 309 12.10 -5.98 -8.77
N ASP A 310 12.39 -5.39 -7.61
CA ASP A 310 11.75 -4.19 -7.08
C ASP A 310 12.52 -2.91 -7.49
N GLU A 311 12.24 -2.40 -8.69
CA GLU A 311 12.98 -1.24 -9.26
C GLU A 311 12.89 0.02 -8.40
N VAL A 312 11.83 0.15 -7.60
CA VAL A 312 11.55 1.34 -6.80
C VAL A 312 12.48 1.41 -5.59
N PHE A 313 12.52 0.34 -4.78
CA PHE A 313 13.43 0.30 -3.64
C PHE A 313 14.88 0.31 -4.11
N GLN A 314 15.16 -0.35 -5.24
CA GLN A 314 16.50 -0.32 -5.83
C GLN A 314 16.90 1.11 -6.23
N CYS A 315 16.04 1.84 -6.95
CA CYS A 315 16.31 3.22 -7.35
C CYS A 315 16.43 4.15 -6.13
N HIS A 316 15.53 4.04 -5.15
CA HIS A 316 15.61 4.84 -3.92
C HIS A 316 16.89 4.56 -3.13
N ALA A 317 17.29 3.29 -2.99
CA ALA A 317 18.52 2.91 -2.31
C ALA A 317 19.74 3.49 -3.04
N ARG A 318 19.84 3.28 -4.36
CA ARG A 318 20.94 3.79 -5.19
C ARG A 318 21.03 5.31 -5.19
N GLN A 319 19.92 6.01 -5.31
CA GLN A 319 19.91 7.48 -5.21
C GLN A 319 20.42 7.95 -3.86
N ARG A 320 20.00 7.31 -2.77
CA ARG A 320 20.45 7.67 -1.43
C ARG A 320 21.94 7.34 -1.23
N LEU A 321 22.41 6.20 -1.76
CA LEU A 321 23.82 5.84 -1.79
C LEU A 321 24.66 6.86 -2.58
N ALA A 322 24.13 7.37 -3.70
CA ALA A 322 24.77 8.43 -4.46
C ALA A 322 24.85 9.76 -3.67
N GLU A 323 23.77 10.16 -2.99
CA GLU A 323 23.77 11.33 -2.08
C GLU A 323 24.78 11.19 -0.95
N LEU A 324 25.07 9.96 -0.52
CA LEU A 324 26.07 9.61 0.51
C LEU A 324 27.49 9.40 -0.07
N GLY A 325 27.69 9.69 -1.36
CA GLY A 325 28.98 9.57 -2.04
C GLY A 325 29.47 8.14 -2.26
N GLN A 326 28.60 7.13 -2.14
CA GLN A 326 28.95 5.72 -2.35
C GLN A 326 28.97 5.34 -3.84
N MET A 327 28.33 6.14 -4.70
CA MET A 327 28.34 5.97 -6.15
C MET A 327 28.06 7.28 -6.88
N PRO A 328 28.44 7.41 -8.17
CA PRO A 328 28.13 8.61 -8.97
C PRO A 328 26.63 8.78 -9.22
N HIS A 329 26.13 10.01 -9.12
CA HIS A 329 24.73 10.33 -9.46
C HIS A 329 24.40 10.02 -10.93
N GLU A 330 25.33 10.27 -11.84
CA GLU A 330 25.17 10.02 -13.28
C GLU A 330 24.91 8.53 -13.56
N GLN A 331 25.60 7.63 -12.87
CA GLN A 331 25.38 6.19 -12.99
C GLN A 331 23.92 5.81 -12.65
N VAL A 332 23.37 6.37 -11.58
CA VAL A 332 21.97 6.10 -11.18
C VAL A 332 21.00 6.68 -12.20
N LEU A 333 21.29 7.85 -12.77
CA LEU A 333 20.44 8.43 -13.81
C LEU A 333 20.46 7.56 -15.08
N ASP A 334 21.63 7.14 -15.55
CA ASP A 334 21.79 6.35 -16.77
C ASP A 334 21.14 4.96 -16.68
N GLU A 335 21.24 4.30 -15.53
CA GLU A 335 20.67 2.97 -15.31
C GLU A 335 19.14 3.00 -15.23
N PHE A 336 18.57 4.08 -14.67
CA PHE A 336 17.12 4.21 -14.50
C PHE A 336 16.46 5.19 -15.48
N GLN A 337 17.19 5.75 -16.46
CA GLN A 337 16.65 6.72 -17.44
C GLN A 337 15.44 6.18 -18.22
N HIS A 338 15.38 4.86 -18.40
CA HIS A 338 14.29 4.16 -19.08
C HIS A 338 13.37 3.40 -18.11
N SER A 339 13.60 3.49 -16.81
CA SER A 339 12.70 2.87 -15.83
C SER A 339 11.37 3.62 -15.84
N ALA A 340 10.28 2.87 -16.05
CA ALA A 340 8.93 3.40 -15.95
C ALA A 340 8.67 4.06 -14.58
N TYR A 341 9.36 3.60 -13.52
CA TYR A 341 9.29 4.23 -12.20
C TYR A 341 9.90 5.64 -12.19
N VAL A 342 11.11 5.82 -12.73
CA VAL A 342 11.75 7.14 -12.80
C VAL A 342 11.00 8.07 -13.74
N GLN A 343 10.49 7.56 -14.85
CA GLN A 343 9.63 8.31 -15.76
C GLN A 343 8.38 8.81 -15.04
N VAL A 344 7.65 7.96 -14.31
CA VAL A 344 6.47 8.39 -13.56
C VAL A 344 6.83 9.36 -12.42
N ARG A 345 7.90 9.09 -11.68
CA ARG A 345 8.37 9.99 -10.61
C ARG A 345 8.75 11.37 -11.15
N SER A 346 9.40 11.42 -12.31
CA SER A 346 9.76 12.67 -12.99
C SER A 346 8.55 13.38 -13.60
N SER A 347 7.55 12.63 -14.08
CA SER A 347 6.30 13.16 -14.63
C SER A 347 5.28 13.62 -13.58
N LEU A 348 5.50 13.36 -12.29
CA LEU A 348 4.73 14.05 -11.24
C LEU A 348 5.05 15.56 -11.15
N GLY A 349 5.95 16.07 -12.00
CA GLY A 349 6.12 17.50 -12.31
C GLY A 349 5.98 17.87 -13.80
N LEU A 350 5.71 16.92 -14.70
CA LEU A 350 5.58 17.14 -16.15
C LEU A 350 4.48 16.24 -16.73
N ARG A 351 3.63 16.79 -17.60
CA ARG A 351 2.43 16.18 -18.17
C ARG A 351 2.54 14.67 -18.45
N PRO A 352 1.44 13.91 -18.27
CA PRO A 352 1.41 12.48 -18.59
C PRO A 352 1.98 12.25 -19.99
N ASP A 353 2.79 11.20 -20.12
CA ASP A 353 3.30 10.66 -21.38
C ASP A 353 2.18 10.70 -22.44
N ASP A 354 2.43 11.29 -23.62
CA ASP A 354 1.39 11.62 -24.60
C ASP A 354 0.59 10.36 -25.06
N ASP A 355 1.20 9.17 -24.95
CA ASP A 355 0.55 7.87 -25.21
C ASP A 355 -0.14 7.23 -23.99
N ALA A 356 0.10 7.72 -22.77
CA ALA A 356 -0.51 7.16 -21.54
C ALA A 356 -2.02 7.38 -21.51
N ALA A 357 -2.51 8.54 -21.99
CA ALA A 357 -3.93 8.83 -22.07
C ALA A 357 -4.67 7.86 -23.02
N GLY A 358 -4.10 7.57 -24.19
CA GLY A 358 -4.66 6.62 -25.15
C GLY A 358 -4.70 5.18 -24.63
N ARG A 359 -3.61 4.74 -23.97
CA ARG A 359 -3.53 3.40 -23.36
C ARG A 359 -4.47 3.23 -22.17
N ALA A 360 -4.67 4.27 -21.36
CA ALA A 360 -5.66 4.27 -20.29
C ALA A 360 -7.09 4.24 -20.86
N ALA A 361 -7.37 5.01 -21.92
CA ALA A 361 -8.68 5.04 -22.56
C ALA A 361 -9.10 3.68 -23.15
N GLY A 362 -8.16 2.95 -23.76
CA GLY A 362 -8.42 1.58 -24.26
C GLY A 362 -8.78 0.60 -23.14
N LEU A 363 -8.05 0.66 -22.02
CA LEU A 363 -8.32 -0.15 -20.84
C LEU A 363 -9.68 0.19 -20.21
N LEU A 364 -9.94 1.48 -20.05
CA LEU A 364 -11.23 1.98 -19.54
C LEU A 364 -12.38 1.49 -20.39
N ARG A 365 -12.29 1.60 -21.72
CA ARG A 365 -13.31 1.08 -22.63
C ARG A 365 -13.55 -0.41 -22.44
N ALA A 366 -12.51 -1.20 -22.25
CA ALA A 366 -12.63 -2.63 -22.02
C ALA A 366 -13.37 -2.93 -20.69
N VAL A 367 -13.04 -2.23 -19.61
CA VAL A 367 -13.70 -2.42 -18.32
C VAL A 367 -15.12 -1.87 -18.31
N GLU A 368 -15.42 -0.82 -19.07
CA GLU A 368 -16.80 -0.33 -19.28
C GLU A 368 -17.65 -1.35 -20.04
N GLN A 369 -17.10 -2.02 -21.06
CA GLN A 369 -17.78 -3.12 -21.73
C GLN A 369 -18.04 -4.28 -20.76
N LEU A 370 -17.06 -4.59 -19.91
CA LEU A 370 -17.24 -5.58 -18.85
C LEU A 370 -18.36 -5.17 -17.88
N ALA A 371 -18.43 -3.89 -17.49
CA ALA A 371 -19.49 -3.35 -16.63
C ALA A 371 -20.90 -3.46 -17.24
N ALA A 372 -20.99 -3.43 -18.58
CA ALA A 372 -22.22 -3.71 -19.32
C ALA A 372 -22.50 -5.21 -19.53
N LEU A 373 -21.69 -6.09 -18.91
CA LEU A 373 -21.70 -7.56 -19.11
C LEU A 373 -21.43 -7.99 -20.57
N ASP A 374 -20.81 -7.11 -21.38
CA ASP A 374 -20.35 -7.40 -22.75
C ASP A 374 -18.95 -8.02 -22.71
N TYR A 375 -18.87 -9.30 -22.36
CA TYR A 375 -17.62 -10.06 -22.30
C TYR A 375 -16.90 -10.13 -23.65
N ASP A 376 -17.64 -10.24 -24.75
CA ASP A 376 -17.04 -10.36 -26.09
C ASP A 376 -16.46 -9.02 -26.55
N GLY A 377 -17.16 -7.91 -26.29
CA GLY A 377 -16.64 -6.56 -26.48
C GLY A 377 -15.41 -6.32 -25.64
N CYS A 378 -15.47 -6.62 -24.34
CA CYS A 378 -14.35 -6.51 -23.42
C CYS A 378 -13.13 -7.31 -23.91
N ALA A 379 -13.31 -8.57 -24.31
CA ALA A 379 -12.22 -9.40 -24.81
C ALA A 379 -11.59 -8.85 -26.09
N ARG A 380 -12.38 -8.26 -27.00
CA ARG A 380 -11.86 -7.59 -28.19
C ARG A 380 -11.06 -6.33 -27.82
N ALA A 381 -11.57 -5.50 -26.92
CA ALA A 381 -10.87 -4.30 -26.47
C ALA A 381 -9.58 -4.65 -25.73
N LEU A 382 -9.60 -5.63 -24.81
CA LEU A 382 -8.41 -6.13 -24.14
C LEU A 382 -7.39 -6.69 -25.12
N ALA A 383 -7.81 -7.45 -26.14
CA ALA A 383 -6.90 -7.98 -27.15
C ALA A 383 -6.18 -6.87 -27.95
N LEU A 384 -6.86 -5.74 -28.23
CA LEU A 384 -6.26 -4.57 -28.85
C LEU A 384 -5.24 -3.91 -27.92
N VAL A 385 -5.56 -3.75 -26.63
CA VAL A 385 -4.63 -3.22 -25.62
C VAL A 385 -3.40 -4.12 -25.49
N CYS A 386 -3.59 -5.45 -25.41
CA CYS A 386 -2.49 -6.42 -25.37
C CYS A 386 -1.63 -6.37 -26.64
N GLY A 387 -2.25 -6.17 -27.81
CA GLY A 387 -1.57 -6.08 -29.09
C GLY A 387 -0.72 -4.82 -29.22
N ALA A 388 -1.15 -3.70 -28.64
CA ALA A 388 -0.40 -2.44 -28.58
C ALA A 388 0.78 -2.46 -27.59
N GLU A 389 0.92 -3.50 -26.76
CA GLU A 389 2.01 -3.67 -25.78
C GLU A 389 3.12 -4.64 -26.24
N ARG A 390 3.00 -5.19 -27.45
CA ARG A 390 4.03 -5.99 -28.13
C ARG A 390 4.87 -5.09 -29.00
#